data_AF-A0A835TH31-F1
#
_entry.id   AF-A0A835TH31-F1
#
_cell.length_a   1.000
_cell.length_b   1.000
_cell.length_c   1.000
_cell.angle_alpha   90.00
_cell.angle_beta   90.00
_cell.angle_gamma   90.00
#
_symmetry.space_group_name_H-M   'P 1'
#
loop_
_entity.id
_entity.type
_entity.pdbx_description
1 polymer ?
#
loop_
_entity_poly.entity_id
_entity_poly.type
_entity_poly.pdbx_seq_one_letter_code
_entity_poly.pdbx_strand_id
1 'polypeptide(L)' 'MTAKDMFGEGTINQLRRALGEQRAESVVGALDALLANRRLATLVFAVLDVALIVVAVKIFRAAVSHE' A
#
# COMPACT_ATOMS: atom_id res chain seq x y z
N MET A 1 -3.95 17.16 -4.37
CA MET A 1 -3.20 16.35 -3.40
C MET A 1 -2.87 15.05 -4.09
N THR A 2 -1.62 14.90 -4.51
CA THR A 2 -1.18 13.78 -5.36
C THR A 2 -0.60 12.65 -4.51
N ALA A 3 -0.53 11.43 -5.04
CA ALA A 3 0.14 10.30 -4.38
C ALA A 3 1.59 10.64 -3.99
N LYS A 4 2.23 11.55 -4.75
CA LYS A 4 3.55 12.12 -4.46
C LYS A 4 3.58 12.92 -3.15
N ASP A 5 2.51 13.65 -2.83
CA ASP A 5 2.36 14.42 -1.59
C ASP A 5 2.04 13.52 -0.37
N MET A 6 1.35 12.39 -0.57
CA MET A 6 0.94 11.50 0.52
C MET A 6 2.01 10.48 0.93
N PHE A 7 2.74 9.91 -0.04
CA PHE A 7 3.72 8.85 0.25
C PHE A 7 5.14 9.40 0.45
N GLY A 8 5.40 10.66 0.10
CA GLY A 8 6.72 11.29 0.17
C GLY A 8 7.67 10.82 -0.94
N GLU A 9 8.53 11.73 -1.41
CA GLU A 9 9.45 11.48 -2.54
C GLU A 9 10.39 10.28 -2.31
N GLY A 10 10.75 10.00 -1.05
CA GLY A 10 11.60 8.85 -0.69
C GLY A 10 10.95 7.49 -0.97
N THR A 11 9.66 7.35 -0.67
CA THR A 11 8.90 6.10 -0.86
C THR A 11 8.65 5.84 -2.35
N ILE A 12 8.35 6.90 -3.12
CA ILE A 12 8.20 6.79 -4.58
C ILE A 12 9.53 6.40 -5.23
N ASN A 13 10.67 6.96 -4.80
CA ASN A 13 11.98 6.54 -5.32
C ASN A 13 12.34 5.10 -4.97
N GLN A 14 11.94 4.60 -3.80
CA GLN A 14 12.11 3.19 -3.43
C GLN A 14 11.21 2.27 -4.25
N LEU A 15 9.93 2.63 -4.45
CA LEU A 15 9.05 1.90 -5.37
C LEU A 15 9.59 1.91 -6.81
N ARG A 16 10.15 3.04 -7.27
CA ARG A 16 10.76 3.19 -8.60
C ARG A 16 11.98 2.28 -8.79
N ARG A 17 12.80 2.14 -7.75
CA ARG A 17 13.93 1.20 -7.73
C ARG A 17 13.51 -0.26 -7.62
N ALA A 18 12.47 -0.57 -6.86
CA ALA A 18 12.02 -1.93 -6.60
C ALA A 18 11.17 -2.53 -7.74
N LEU A 19 10.38 -1.71 -8.44
CA LEU A 19 9.45 -2.17 -9.48
C LEU A 19 9.92 -1.86 -10.92
N GLY A 20 10.95 -1.01 -11.07
CA GLY A 20 11.39 -0.48 -12.37
C GLY A 20 10.57 0.75 -12.79
N GLU A 21 11.23 1.66 -13.50
CA GLU A 21 10.76 3.03 -13.78
C GLU A 21 9.37 3.10 -14.43
N GLN A 22 9.09 2.22 -15.38
CA GLN A 22 7.80 2.14 -16.10
C GLN A 22 6.66 1.58 -15.24
N ARG A 23 6.94 0.59 -14.38
CA ARG A 23 5.91 0.02 -13.50
C ARG A 23 5.57 0.96 -12.36
N ALA A 24 6.55 1.70 -11.85
CA ALA A 24 6.32 2.70 -10.82
C ALA A 24 5.45 3.86 -11.32
N GLU A 25 5.65 4.35 -12.54
CA GLU A 25 4.74 5.33 -13.14
C GLU A 25 3.31 4.80 -13.30
N SER A 26 3.16 3.56 -13.76
CA SER A 26 1.84 2.93 -13.88
C SER A 26 1.16 2.71 -12.52
N VAL A 27 1.92 2.37 -11.48
CA VAL A 27 1.42 2.19 -10.11
C VAL A 27 1.06 3.53 -9.47
N VAL A 28 1.87 4.57 -9.66
CA VAL A 28 1.58 5.92 -9.17
C VAL A 28 0.36 6.51 -9.88
N GLY A 29 0.23 6.34 -11.19
CA GLY A 29 -0.95 6.75 -11.94
C GLY A 29 -2.22 6.00 -11.52
N ALA A 30 -2.11 4.69 -11.26
CA ALA A 30 -3.21 3.91 -10.70
C ALA A 30 -3.58 4.36 -9.28
N LEU A 31 -2.59 4.67 -8.44
CA LEU A 31 -2.78 5.20 -7.09
C LEU A 31 -3.44 6.59 -7.12
N ASP A 32 -3.03 7.48 -8.02
CA ASP A 32 -3.67 8.79 -8.20
C ASP A 32 -5.11 8.65 -8.70
N ALA A 33 -5.39 7.71 -9.62
CA ALA A 33 -6.76 7.42 -10.07
C ALA A 33 -7.64 6.80 -8.96
N LEU A 34 -7.04 5.98 -8.10
CA LEU A 34 -7.67 5.42 -6.90
C LEU A 34 -7.94 6.50 -5.85
N LEU A 35 -6.99 7.41 -5.63
CA LEU A 35 -7.11 8.53 -4.70
C LEU A 35 -8.11 9.58 -5.18
N ALA A 36 -8.18 9.81 -6.49
CA ALA A 36 -9.17 10.69 -7.11
C ALA A 36 -10.60 10.20 -6.84
N ASN A 37 -10.80 8.88 -6.72
CA ASN A 37 -12.06 8.30 -6.27
C ASN A 37 -12.02 8.02 -4.77
N ARG A 38 -12.40 9.02 -3.97
CA ARG A 38 -12.44 8.95 -2.49
C ARG A 38 -13.10 7.67 -1.95
N ARG A 39 -14.15 7.16 -2.61
CA ARG A 39 -14.80 5.86 -2.27
C ARG A 39 -13.92 4.64 -2.51
N LEU A 40 -13.16 4.64 -3.60
CA LEU A 40 -12.27 3.56 -4.01
C LEU A 40 -11.02 3.53 -3.13
N ALA A 41 -10.48 4.70 -2.78
CA ALA A 41 -9.45 4.83 -1.76
C ALA A 41 -9.89 4.27 -0.40
N THR A 42 -11.10 4.61 0.07
CA THR A 42 -11.65 4.07 1.33
C THR A 42 -11.82 2.56 1.27
N LEU A 43 -12.29 2.00 0.15
CA LEU A 43 -12.42 0.56 -0.03
C LEU A 43 -11.05 -0.15 -0.02
N VAL A 44 -10.05 0.39 -0.73
CA VAL A 44 -8.71 -0.21 -0.75
C VAL A 44 -8.04 -0.13 0.61
N PHE A 45 -8.19 0.98 1.33
CA PHE A 45 -7.71 1.08 2.71
C PHE A 45 -8.42 0.09 3.64
N ALA A 46 -9.74 -0.07 3.53
CA ALA A 46 -10.48 -1.05 4.32
C ALA A 46 -10.02 -2.49 4.02
N VAL A 47 -9.76 -2.83 2.77
CA VAL A 47 -9.24 -4.14 2.37
C VAL A 47 -7.82 -4.36 2.92
N LEU A 48 -6.95 -3.35 2.83
CA LEU A 48 -5.60 -3.40 3.39
C LEU A 48 -5.62 -3.58 4.91
N ASP A 49 -6.53 -2.91 5.61
CA ASP A 49 -6.65 -2.97 7.07
C ASP A 49 -7.07 -4.38 7.52
N VAL A 50 -8.06 -4.98 6.85
CA VAL A 50 -8.45 -6.38 7.11
C VAL A 50 -7.29 -7.34 6.81
N ALA A 51 -6.56 -7.14 5.71
CA ALA A 51 -5.41 -7.97 5.37
C ALA A 51 -4.30 -7.86 6.44
N LEU A 52 -4.02 -6.64 6.92
CA LEU A 52 -3.07 -6.37 8.01
C LEU A 52 -3.48 -7.09 9.29
N ILE A 53 -4.75 -7.03 9.68
CA ILE A 53 -5.27 -7.74 10.86
C ILE A 53 -5.08 -9.25 10.70
N VAL A 54 -5.40 -9.83 9.54
CA VAL A 54 -5.22 -11.26 9.29
C VAL A 54 -3.75 -11.68 9.38
N VAL A 55 -2.85 -10.89 8.80
CA VAL A 55 -1.40 -11.14 8.87
C VAL A 55 -0.91 -11.01 10.31
N ALA A 56 -1.32 -9.96 11.02
CA ALA A 56 -0.97 -9.75 12.43
C ALA A 56 -1.44 -10.90 13.31
N VAL A 57 -2.68 -11.38 13.13
CA VAL A 57 -3.22 -12.55 13.84
C VAL A 57 -2.43 -13.80 13.49
N LYS A 58 -2.06 -14.02 12.23
CA LYS A 58 -1.22 -15.15 11.83
C LYS A 58 0.17 -15.10 12.48
N ILE A 59 0.82 -13.94 12.47
CA ILE A 59 2.13 -13.74 13.10
C ILE A 59 2.03 -13.96 14.60
N PHE A 60 1.02 -13.37 15.24
CA PHE A 60 0.77 -13.54 16.67
C PHE A 60 0.53 -15.01 17.02
N ARG A 61 -0.30 -15.70 16.26
CA ARG A 61 -0.56 -17.13 16.47
C ARG A 61 0.69 -17.97 16.25
N ALA A 62 1.52 -17.65 15.26
CA ALA A 62 2.78 -18.33 15.02
C ALA A 62 3.78 -18.09 16.17
N ALA A 63 3.84 -16.87 16.70
CA ALA A 63 4.70 -16.52 17.84
C ALA A 63 4.24 -17.21 19.14
N VAL A 64 2.94 -17.21 19.43
CA VAL A 64 2.35 -17.83 20.63
C VAL A 64 2.37 -19.36 20.57
N SER A 65 2.27 -19.96 19.39
CA SER A 65 2.33 -21.43 19.25
C SER A 65 3.76 -21.98 19.27
N HIS A 66 4.76 -21.10 19.41
CA HIS A 66 6.19 -21.44 19.50
C HIS A 66 6.72 -21.41 20.95
N GLU A 67 5.87 -21.12 21.93
CA GLU A 67 6.06 -21.41 23.37
C GLU A 67 5.32 -22.70 23.76
#